data_AF-A0A6P2V401-F1
#
_entry.id   AF-A0A6P2V401-F1
#
_cell.length_a   1.000
_cell.length_b   1.000
_cell.length_c   1.000
_cell.angle_alpha   90.00
_cell.angle_beta   90.00
_cell.angle_gamma   90.00
#
_symmetry.space_group_name_H-M   'P 1'
#
loop_
_entity.id
_entity.type
_entity.pdbx_description
1 polymer ?
#
loop_
_entity_poly.entity_id
_entity_poly.type
_entity_poly.pdbx_seq_one_letter_code
_entity_poly.pdbx_strand_id
1 'polypeptide(L)'
;MKRASVVPVLWAAFGAAIGSTVVELLLWPIVGDDAIGNLLRDTRLTAAIVMGRGVLGASAGFDPLVMAAATVVHLALSLVYAAVLAKVIRNLSLAAALVAGGAFGLILYGVNLYAFTAIFPWFIPVRGAITLVAHLVFGVTGAAAYRFARR
;
A
#
# COMPACT_ATOMS: atom_id res chain seq x y z
N MET A 1 -28.52 7.66 -15.34
CA MET A 1 -27.19 7.12 -14.95
C MET A 1 -26.98 7.36 -13.46
N LYS A 2 -27.02 6.33 -12.60
CA LYS A 2 -26.75 6.51 -11.16
C LYS A 2 -25.27 6.89 -11.00
N ARG A 3 -24.97 8.05 -10.41
CA ARG A 3 -23.59 8.43 -10.04
C ARG A 3 -23.00 7.30 -9.22
N ALA A 4 -21.90 6.73 -9.66
CA ALA A 4 -21.14 5.79 -8.84
C ALA A 4 -20.69 6.56 -7.59
N SER A 5 -21.10 6.12 -6.41
CA SER A 5 -20.62 6.71 -5.16
C SER A 5 -19.12 6.47 -5.06
N VAL A 6 -18.36 7.55 -4.81
CA VAL A 6 -16.90 7.49 -4.62
C VAL A 6 -16.57 6.96 -3.22
N VAL A 7 -17.51 7.05 -2.28
CA VAL A 7 -17.34 6.69 -0.86
C VAL A 7 -16.80 5.27 -0.64
N PRO A 8 -17.29 4.21 -1.32
CA PRO A 8 -16.74 2.86 -1.13
C PRO A 8 -15.28 2.72 -1.58
N VAL A 9 -14.86 3.50 -2.58
CA VAL A 9 -13.47 3.50 -3.04
C VAL A 9 -12.57 4.20 -2.03
N LEU A 10 -13.04 5.28 -1.39
CA LEU A 10 -12.30 5.95 -0.33
C LEU A 10 -12.09 5.03 0.88
N TRP A 11 -13.13 4.31 1.30
CA TRP A 11 -13.02 3.32 2.38
C TRP A 11 -12.06 2.19 2.03
N ALA A 12 -12.12 1.70 0.78
CA ALA A 12 -11.20 0.69 0.30
C ALA A 12 -9.75 1.18 0.32
N ALA A 13 -9.49 2.38 -0.17
CA ALA A 13 -8.15 2.98 -0.19
C ALA A 13 -7.59 3.16 1.22
N PHE A 14 -8.37 3.76 2.12
CA PHE A 14 -7.96 4.02 3.50
C PHE A 14 -7.75 2.74 4.29
N GLY A 15 -8.71 1.81 4.21
CA GLY A 15 -8.62 0.51 4.88
C GLY A 15 -7.44 -0.31 4.39
N ALA A 16 -7.21 -0.36 3.07
CA ALA A 16 -6.09 -1.07 2.49
C ALA A 16 -4.74 -0.48 2.94
N ALA A 17 -4.57 0.84 2.88
CA ALA A 17 -3.34 1.52 3.28
C ALA A 17 -3.00 1.29 4.76
N ILE A 18 -3.98 1.43 5.66
CA ILE A 18 -3.78 1.19 7.09
C ILE A 18 -3.52 -0.30 7.35
N GLY A 19 -4.33 -1.18 6.76
CA GLY A 19 -4.22 -2.62 6.97
C GLY A 19 -2.85 -3.16 6.58
N SER A 20 -2.31 -2.72 5.43
CA SER A 20 -0.98 -3.14 5.00
C SER A 20 0.12 -2.59 5.90
N THR A 21 0.08 -1.30 6.26
CA THR A 21 1.09 -0.70 7.15
C THR A 21 1.09 -1.32 8.54
N VAL A 22 -0.09 -1.59 9.12
CA VAL A 22 -0.21 -2.27 10.42
C VAL A 22 0.38 -3.68 10.33
N VAL A 23 0.12 -4.42 9.26
CA VAL A 23 0.69 -5.76 9.09
C VAL A 23 2.21 -5.75 8.98
N GLU A 24 2.82 -4.80 8.26
CA GLU A 24 4.29 -4.68 8.23
C GLU A 24 4.86 -4.40 9.62
N LEU A 25 4.27 -3.43 10.34
CA LEU A 25 4.68 -3.10 11.71
C LEU A 25 4.59 -4.27 12.68
N LEU A 26 3.61 -5.16 12.50
CA LEU A 26 3.44 -6.35 13.32
C LEU A 26 4.38 -7.49 12.91
N LEU A 27 4.72 -7.62 11.63
CA LEU A 27 5.53 -8.73 11.12
C LEU A 27 7.04 -8.54 11.34
N TRP A 28 7.56 -7.31 11.24
CA TRP A 28 8.98 -7.04 11.48
C TRP A 28 9.50 -7.55 12.83
N PRO A 29 8.87 -7.26 13.99
CA PRO A 29 9.39 -7.72 15.27
C PRO A 29 9.32 -9.25 15.43
N ILE A 30 8.38 -9.92 14.73
CA ILE A 30 8.26 -11.38 14.76
C ILE A 30 9.51 -12.05 14.16
N VAL A 31 10.16 -11.41 13.20
CA VAL A 31 11.39 -11.92 12.56
C VAL A 31 12.66 -11.30 13.13
N GLY A 32 12.55 -10.49 14.19
CA GLY A 32 13.69 -9.84 14.86
C GLY A 32 14.15 -8.52 14.24
N ASP A 33 13.39 -7.95 13.32
CA ASP A 33 13.69 -6.65 12.70
C ASP A 33 13.27 -5.47 13.59
N ASP A 34 13.96 -4.33 13.45
CA ASP A 34 13.54 -3.06 14.03
C ASP A 34 12.37 -2.46 13.25
N ALA A 35 11.16 -2.62 13.79
CA ALA A 35 9.93 -2.12 13.18
C ALA A 35 9.91 -0.60 12.97
N ILE A 36 10.45 0.16 13.93
CA ILE A 36 10.46 1.62 13.85
C ILE A 36 11.52 2.08 12.85
N GLY A 37 12.71 1.48 12.90
CA GLY A 37 13.76 1.71 11.90
C GLY A 37 13.29 1.41 10.48
N ASN A 38 12.60 0.28 10.27
CA ASN A 38 12.05 -0.09 8.97
C ASN A 38 10.94 0.88 8.51
N LEU A 39 10.03 1.29 9.39
CA LEU A 39 9.02 2.30 9.06
C LEU A 39 9.67 3.63 8.64
N LEU A 40 10.66 4.10 9.39
CA LEU A 40 11.40 5.32 9.09
C LEU A 40 12.22 5.20 7.78
N ARG A 41 12.75 4.03 7.47
CA ARG A 41 13.36 3.75 6.17
C ARG A 41 12.31 3.84 5.04
N ASP A 42 11.20 3.13 5.16
CA ASP A 42 10.21 2.98 4.08
C ASP A 42 9.46 4.27 3.78
N THR A 43 9.25 5.09 4.80
CA THR A 43 8.74 6.46 4.64
C THR A 43 9.69 7.32 3.81
N ARG A 44 11.01 7.23 3.99
CA ARG A 44 11.97 7.95 3.13
C ARG A 44 11.94 7.45 1.69
N LEU A 45 11.89 6.12 1.50
CA LEU A 45 11.79 5.54 0.15
C LEU A 45 10.54 6.06 -0.58
N THR A 46 9.42 6.13 0.13
CA THR A 46 8.15 6.63 -0.40
C THR A 46 8.18 8.14 -0.65
N ALA A 47 8.68 8.93 0.30
CA ALA A 47 8.80 10.38 0.18
C ALA A 47 9.72 10.79 -0.98
N ALA A 48 10.77 10.02 -1.26
CA ALA A 48 11.71 10.29 -2.35
C ALA A 48 11.05 10.34 -3.74
N ILE A 49 9.86 9.76 -3.91
CA ILE A 49 9.07 9.87 -5.14
C ILE A 49 8.76 11.34 -5.48
N VAL A 50 8.47 12.17 -4.46
CA VAL A 50 8.07 13.58 -4.64
C VAL A 50 9.12 14.57 -4.14
N MET A 51 9.90 14.20 -3.12
CA MET A 51 10.96 15.04 -2.55
C MET A 51 12.32 14.85 -3.24
N GLY A 52 12.44 13.85 -4.12
CA GLY A 52 13.68 13.48 -4.78
C GLY A 52 14.63 12.66 -3.89
N ARG A 53 15.73 12.19 -4.49
CA ARG A 53 16.64 11.21 -3.86
C ARG A 53 17.44 11.75 -2.68
N GLY A 54 17.51 13.07 -2.49
CA GLY A 54 18.26 13.69 -1.40
C GLY A 54 17.78 13.23 -0.01
N VAL A 55 16.49 12.93 0.13
CA VAL A 55 15.90 12.44 1.40
C VAL A 55 16.41 11.05 1.81
N LEU A 56 16.96 10.26 0.87
CA LEU A 56 17.46 8.91 1.14
C LEU A 56 18.76 8.92 1.97
N GLY A 57 19.54 10.00 1.90
CA GLY A 57 20.78 10.17 2.66
C GLY A 57 20.62 11.03 3.93
N ALA A 58 19.41 11.51 4.21
CA ALA A 58 19.12 12.28 5.42
C ALA A 58 19.24 11.39 6.67
N SER A 59 19.47 12.02 7.84
CA SER A 59 19.47 11.37 9.16
C SER A 59 18.37 10.32 9.28
N ALA A 60 18.64 9.16 9.89
CA ALA A 60 17.68 8.05 10.03
C ALA A 60 16.52 8.33 11.02
N GLY A 61 16.52 9.47 11.71
CA GLY A 61 15.52 9.80 12.75
C GLY A 61 14.11 10.09 12.23
N PHE A 62 13.21 10.53 13.09
CA PHE A 62 11.88 10.98 12.66
C PHE A 62 11.95 12.38 12.02
N ASP A 63 11.31 12.53 10.86
CA ASP A 63 11.12 13.82 10.19
C ASP A 63 9.62 13.97 9.82
N PRO A 64 8.89 14.94 10.41
CA PRO A 64 7.48 15.14 10.16
C PRO A 64 7.13 15.40 8.69
N LEU A 65 7.99 16.12 7.96
CA LEU A 65 7.74 16.49 6.56
C LEU A 65 7.90 15.27 5.66
N VAL A 66 8.92 14.44 5.92
CA VAL A 66 9.12 13.16 5.22
C VAL A 66 7.95 12.23 5.49
N MET A 67 7.50 12.13 6.74
CA MET A 67 6.35 11.31 7.12
C MET A 67 5.06 11.77 6.42
N ALA A 68 4.82 13.09 6.37
CA ALA A 68 3.67 13.65 5.68
C ALA A 68 3.72 13.39 4.17
N ALA A 69 4.86 13.63 3.52
CA ALA A 69 5.05 13.37 2.09
C ALA A 69 4.84 11.89 1.74
N ALA A 70 5.44 10.98 2.52
CA ALA A 70 5.26 9.55 2.37
C ALA A 70 3.79 9.14 2.51
N THR A 71 3.10 9.68 3.52
CA THR A 71 1.68 9.40 3.78
C THR A 71 0.82 9.85 2.61
N VAL A 72 1.04 11.05 2.07
CA VAL A 72 0.31 11.57 0.91
C VAL A 72 0.52 10.68 -0.31
N VAL A 73 1.75 10.30 -0.61
CA VAL A 73 2.06 9.40 -1.74
C VAL A 73 1.40 8.03 -1.54
N HIS A 74 1.51 7.45 -0.35
CA HIS A 74 0.91 6.15 -0.04
C HIS A 74 -0.62 6.17 -0.18
N LEU A 75 -1.28 7.20 0.36
CA LEU A 75 -2.74 7.36 0.21
C LEU A 75 -3.16 7.62 -1.24
N ALA A 76 -2.40 8.40 -1.99
CA ALA A 76 -2.68 8.67 -3.40
C ALA A 76 -2.57 7.39 -4.25
N LEU A 77 -1.50 6.61 -4.09
CA LEU A 77 -1.35 5.31 -4.74
C LEU A 77 -2.45 4.34 -4.31
N SER A 78 -2.77 4.30 -3.01
CA SER A 78 -3.84 3.46 -2.48
C SER A 78 -5.19 3.78 -3.10
N LEU A 79 -5.48 5.07 -3.31
CA LEU A 79 -6.70 5.52 -3.98
C LEU A 79 -6.77 5.05 -5.43
N VAL A 80 -5.68 5.21 -6.19
CA VAL A 80 -5.58 4.75 -7.57
C VAL A 80 -5.79 3.24 -7.65
N TYR A 81 -5.09 2.48 -6.81
CA TYR A 81 -5.18 1.02 -6.76
C TYR A 81 -6.55 0.53 -6.32
N ALA A 82 -7.15 1.12 -5.29
CA ALA A 82 -8.49 0.79 -4.84
C ALA A 82 -9.55 1.09 -5.91
N ALA A 83 -9.39 2.17 -6.69
CA ALA A 83 -10.30 2.48 -7.80
C ALA A 83 -10.22 1.44 -8.92
N VAL A 84 -9.02 0.93 -9.24
CA VAL A 84 -8.84 -0.16 -10.19
C VAL A 84 -9.45 -1.46 -9.64
N LEU A 85 -9.11 -1.81 -8.39
CA LEU A 85 -9.65 -3.00 -7.72
C LEU A 85 -11.18 -2.99 -7.71
N ALA A 86 -11.80 -1.86 -7.35
CA ALA A 86 -13.25 -1.69 -7.32
C ALA A 86 -13.91 -2.01 -8.67
N LYS A 87 -13.28 -1.60 -9.79
CA LYS A 87 -13.76 -1.92 -11.14
C LYS A 87 -13.70 -3.42 -11.42
N VAL A 88 -12.65 -4.09 -10.96
CA VAL A 88 -12.46 -5.55 -11.12
C VAL A 88 -13.50 -6.33 -10.32
N ILE A 89 -13.75 -5.96 -9.06
CA ILE A 89 -14.54 -6.78 -8.13
C ILE A 89 -16.03 -6.40 -8.04
N ARG A 90 -16.49 -5.34 -8.73
CA ARG A 90 -17.85 -4.80 -8.58
C ARG A 90 -18.97 -5.82 -8.82
N ASN A 91 -18.77 -6.79 -9.71
CA ASN A 91 -19.81 -7.77 -10.05
C ASN A 91 -19.55 -9.14 -9.43
N LEU A 92 -18.51 -9.29 -8.61
CA LEU A 92 -18.15 -10.56 -7.98
C LEU A 92 -18.96 -10.80 -6.70
N SER A 93 -19.07 -12.07 -6.29
CA SER A 93 -19.49 -12.45 -4.94
C SER A 93 -18.45 -11.97 -3.91
N LEU A 94 -18.80 -11.95 -2.61
CA LEU A 94 -17.83 -11.54 -1.58
C LEU A 94 -16.59 -12.43 -1.60
N ALA A 95 -16.75 -13.75 -1.60
CA ALA A 95 -15.62 -14.69 -1.61
C ALA A 95 -14.72 -14.49 -2.84
N ALA A 96 -15.32 -14.39 -4.05
CA ALA A 96 -14.57 -14.15 -5.26
C ALA A 96 -13.88 -12.76 -5.27
N ALA A 97 -14.51 -11.74 -4.67
CA ALA A 97 -13.91 -10.42 -4.53
C ALA A 97 -12.68 -10.44 -3.60
N LEU A 98 -12.71 -11.20 -2.50
CA LEU A 98 -11.57 -11.32 -1.59
C LEU A 98 -10.39 -12.04 -2.26
N VAL A 99 -10.66 -13.14 -2.99
CA VAL A 99 -9.63 -13.85 -3.76
C VAL A 99 -9.02 -12.94 -4.84
N ALA A 100 -9.87 -12.26 -5.61
CA ALA A 100 -9.42 -11.30 -6.61
C ALA A 100 -8.64 -10.13 -5.98
N GLY A 101 -9.03 -9.68 -4.79
CA GLY A 101 -8.30 -8.70 -4.00
C GLY A 101 -6.90 -9.17 -3.64
N GLY A 102 -6.77 -10.37 -3.06
CA GLY A 102 -5.46 -10.96 -2.75
C GLY A 102 -4.57 -11.09 -3.98
N ALA A 103 -5.09 -11.63 -5.08
CA ALA A 103 -4.36 -11.74 -6.34
C ALA A 103 -3.94 -10.37 -6.89
N PHE A 104 -4.82 -9.38 -6.83
CA PHE A 104 -4.52 -7.99 -7.22
C PHE A 104 -3.39 -7.41 -6.36
N GLY A 105 -3.41 -7.64 -5.05
CA GLY A 105 -2.32 -7.29 -4.15
C GLY A 105 -0.97 -7.87 -4.58
N LEU A 106 -0.92 -9.16 -4.89
CA LEU A 106 0.31 -9.82 -5.35
C LEU A 106 0.81 -9.26 -6.70
N ILE A 107 -0.11 -8.92 -7.62
CA ILE A 107 0.24 -8.24 -8.87
C ILE A 107 0.86 -6.87 -8.56
N LEU A 108 0.26 -6.11 -7.64
CA LEU A 108 0.82 -4.82 -7.22
C LEU A 108 2.21 -4.94 -6.60
N TYR A 109 2.49 -6.00 -5.83
CA TYR A 109 3.85 -6.26 -5.35
C TYR A 109 4.83 -6.41 -6.52
N GLY A 110 4.47 -7.19 -7.54
CA GLY A 110 5.25 -7.31 -8.77
C GLY A 110 5.47 -5.96 -9.46
N VAL A 111 4.40 -5.19 -9.64
CA VAL A 111 4.47 -3.87 -10.29
C VAL A 111 5.33 -2.89 -9.48
N ASN A 112 5.05 -2.72 -8.20
CA ASN A 112 5.71 -1.72 -7.35
C ASN A 112 7.18 -2.06 -7.09
N LEU A 113 7.50 -3.34 -6.86
CA LEU A 113 8.84 -3.74 -6.43
C LEU A 113 9.72 -4.27 -7.57
N TYR A 114 9.18 -4.54 -8.77
CA TYR A 114 9.98 -4.97 -9.93
C TYR A 114 9.84 -4.06 -11.14
N ALA A 115 8.63 -3.60 -11.49
CA ALA A 115 8.45 -2.70 -12.63
C ALA A 115 8.83 -1.26 -12.28
N PHE A 116 8.26 -0.70 -11.21
CA PHE A 116 8.53 0.68 -10.79
C PHE A 116 9.96 0.90 -10.32
N THR A 117 10.68 -0.15 -9.92
CA THR A 117 12.13 -0.05 -9.62
C THR A 117 12.98 0.33 -10.82
N ALA A 118 12.47 0.25 -12.06
CA ALA A 118 13.14 0.83 -13.22
C ALA A 118 13.24 2.36 -13.15
N ILE A 119 12.29 3.01 -12.46
CA ILE A 119 12.21 4.47 -12.27
C ILE A 119 12.67 4.85 -10.85
N PHE A 120 12.28 4.05 -9.86
CA PHE A 120 12.53 4.26 -8.43
C PHE A 120 13.37 3.11 -7.86
N PRO A 121 14.66 2.97 -8.23
CA PRO A 121 15.47 1.79 -7.89
C PRO A 121 15.75 1.65 -6.40
N TRP A 122 15.50 2.69 -5.59
CA TRP A 122 15.68 2.63 -4.14
C TRP A 122 14.64 1.76 -3.42
N PHE A 123 13.61 1.25 -4.10
CA PHE A 123 12.71 0.24 -3.54
C PHE A 123 13.25 -1.20 -3.63
N ILE A 124 14.38 -1.45 -4.30
CA ILE A 124 14.97 -2.80 -4.39
C ILE A 124 15.21 -3.44 -3.01
N PRO A 125 15.76 -2.74 -2.00
CA PRO A 125 16.04 -3.34 -0.69
C PRO A 125 14.82 -3.80 0.10
N VAL A 126 13.62 -3.31 -0.25
CA VAL A 126 12.37 -3.67 0.44
C VAL A 126 11.59 -4.79 -0.26
N ARG A 127 12.22 -5.46 -1.23
CA ARG A 127 11.74 -6.75 -1.73
C ARG A 127 11.85 -7.78 -0.61
N GLY A 128 10.76 -8.47 -0.32
CA GLY A 128 10.76 -9.48 0.72
C GLY A 128 9.38 -10.06 1.01
N ALA A 129 9.38 -11.12 1.82
CA ALA A 129 8.15 -11.82 2.19
C ALA A 129 7.19 -10.93 2.99
N ILE A 130 7.70 -10.04 3.87
CA ILE A 130 6.86 -9.14 4.65
C ILE A 130 6.11 -8.16 3.75
N THR A 131 6.82 -7.48 2.84
CA THR A 131 6.20 -6.56 1.89
C THR A 131 5.26 -7.26 0.90
N LEU A 132 5.56 -8.52 0.51
CA LEU A 132 4.63 -9.36 -0.26
C LEU A 132 3.33 -9.61 0.52
N VAL A 133 3.42 -10.01 1.79
CA VAL A 133 2.25 -10.23 2.66
C VAL A 133 1.49 -8.94 2.89
N ALA A 134 2.16 -7.81 3.06
CA ALA A 134 1.54 -6.49 3.18
C ALA A 134 0.71 -6.14 1.94
N HIS A 135 1.20 -6.45 0.74
CA HIS A 135 0.47 -6.27 -0.51
C HIS A 135 -0.72 -7.23 -0.65
N LEU A 136 -0.59 -8.48 -0.21
CA LEU A 136 -1.71 -9.42 -0.14
C LEU A 136 -2.82 -8.86 0.78
N VAL A 137 -2.45 -8.40 1.97
CA VAL A 137 -3.37 -7.80 2.95
C VAL A 137 -3.98 -6.52 2.43
N PHE A 138 -3.22 -5.67 1.74
CA PHE A 138 -3.72 -4.48 1.06
C PHE A 138 -4.89 -4.85 0.14
N GLY A 139 -4.69 -5.83 -0.73
CA GLY A 139 -5.69 -6.26 -1.70
C GLY A 139 -6.94 -6.86 -1.07
N VAL A 140 -6.77 -7.77 -0.09
CA VAL A 140 -7.89 -8.39 0.64
C VAL A 140 -8.69 -7.34 1.43
N THR A 141 -8.00 -6.47 2.17
CA THR A 141 -8.62 -5.42 2.99
C THR A 141 -9.36 -4.41 2.11
N GLY A 142 -8.75 -3.98 1.01
CA GLY A 142 -9.38 -3.08 0.04
C GLY A 142 -10.65 -3.68 -0.56
N ALA A 143 -10.62 -4.98 -0.92
CA ALA A 143 -11.79 -5.69 -1.41
C ALA A 143 -12.89 -5.78 -0.34
N ALA A 144 -12.54 -6.16 0.89
CA ALA A 144 -13.49 -6.25 2.00
C ALA A 144 -14.17 -4.90 2.30
N ALA A 145 -13.37 -3.84 2.45
CA ALA A 145 -13.85 -2.49 2.73
C ALA A 145 -14.76 -1.95 1.61
N TYR A 146 -14.39 -2.14 0.33
CA TYR A 146 -15.25 -1.78 -0.80
C TYR A 146 -16.59 -2.50 -0.75
N ARG A 147 -16.58 -3.82 -0.49
CA ARG A 147 -17.80 -4.64 -0.44
C ARG A 147 -18.69 -4.28 0.73
N PHE A 148 -18.12 -3.91 1.88
CA PHE A 148 -18.89 -3.47 3.04
C PHE A 148 -19.51 -2.09 2.80
N ALA A 149 -18.72 -1.12 2.33
CA ALA A 149 -19.18 0.26 2.11
C ALA A 149 -20.17 0.44 0.94
N ARG A 150 -20.29 -0.56 0.06
CA ARG A 150 -21.24 -0.55 -1.07
C ARG A 150 -22.59 -1.23 -0.74
N ARG A 151 -22.65 -2.03 0.33
CA ARG A 151 -23.91 -2.64 0.76
C ARG A 151 -24.88 -1.56 1.21
#